data_AF-A0A9E4KE80-F1
#
_entry.id   AF-A0A9E4KE80-F1
#
_cell.length_a   1.000
_cell.length_b   1.000
_cell.length_c   1.000
_cell.angle_alpha   90.00
_cell.angle_beta   90.00
_cell.angle_gamma   90.00
#
_symmetry.space_group_name_H-M   'P 1'
#
loop_
_entity.id
_entity.type
_entity.pdbx_description
1 polymer ?
#
loop_
_entity_poly.entity_id
_entity_poly.type
_entity_poly.pdbx_seq_one_letter_code
_entity_poly.pdbx_strand_id
1 'polypeptide(L)' 'VMADDQLITPGELQLNPEGEENMPINLREVREHAEARAIIRAMSYVGGNVSKAADLLGVSRPTLYDLVNKYGLK' A
#
# COMPACT_ATOMS: atom_id res chain seq x y z
N VAL A 1 6.40 -24.69 19.47
CA VAL A 1 6.50 -23.26 19.08
C VAL A 1 5.16 -22.91 18.44
N MET A 2 4.16 -22.53 19.24
CA MET A 2 3.77 -21.17 19.64
C MET A 2 3.62 -20.18 18.47
N ALA A 3 2.33 -19.96 18.14
CA ALA A 3 1.67 -18.84 17.46
C ALA A 3 1.96 -18.65 15.96
N ASP A 4 0.99 -18.38 15.10
CA ASP A 4 -0.47 -18.49 15.08
C ASP A 4 -0.82 -18.19 13.61
N ASP A 5 -1.70 -18.97 13.00
CA ASP A 5 -2.08 -18.85 11.59
C ASP A 5 -3.07 -17.70 11.42
N GLN A 6 -2.63 -16.45 11.65
CA GLN A 6 -3.50 -15.29 11.60
C GLN A 6 -3.68 -14.81 10.16
N LEU A 7 -4.53 -15.52 9.43
CA LEU A 7 -5.07 -15.11 8.14
C LEU A 7 -5.85 -13.81 8.34
N ILE A 8 -5.22 -12.70 7.96
CA ILE A 8 -5.83 -11.37 8.06
C ILE A 8 -7.06 -11.35 7.15
N THR A 9 -8.24 -11.24 7.75
CA THR A 9 -9.50 -11.21 7.01
C THR A 9 -9.68 -9.85 6.32
N PRO A 10 -10.31 -9.79 5.14
CA PRO A 10 -10.44 -8.55 4.36
C PRO A 10 -11.18 -7.41 5.10
N GLY A 11 -11.95 -7.73 6.15
CA GLY A 11 -12.58 -6.75 7.02
C GLY A 11 -11.63 -5.98 7.96
N GLU A 12 -10.49 -6.57 8.32
CA GLU A 12 -9.48 -5.90 9.17
C GLU A 12 -8.53 -5.01 8.36
N LEU A 13 -8.50 -5.20 7.04
CA LEU A 13 -7.63 -4.45 6.12
C LEU A 13 -8.30 -3.19 5.54
N GLN A 14 -9.51 -2.85 5.99
CA GLN A 14 -10.36 -1.79 5.41
C GLN A 14 -10.38 -1.83 3.87
N LEU A 15 -10.34 -3.02 3.28
CA LEU A 15 -10.44 -3.22 1.85
C LEU A 15 -11.91 -3.06 1.47
N ASN A 16 -12.34 -1.81 1.46
CA ASN A 16 -13.64 -1.44 0.95
C ASN A 16 -13.62 -1.67 -0.58
N PRO A 17 -14.41 -2.62 -1.11
CA PRO A 17 -14.49 -2.84 -2.56
C PRO A 17 -15.11 -1.64 -3.30
N GLU A 18 -15.61 -0.63 -2.57
CA GLU A 18 -16.20 0.60 -3.12
C GLU A 18 -15.21 1.50 -3.91
N GLY A 19 -13.92 1.15 -3.94
CA GLY A 19 -12.90 1.90 -4.69
C GLY A 19 -12.91 1.67 -6.22
N GLU A 20 -13.61 0.66 -6.74
CA GLU A 20 -13.71 0.43 -8.19
C GLU A 20 -14.80 1.27 -8.87
N GLU A 21 -15.87 1.62 -8.16
CA GLU A 21 -17.03 2.29 -8.75
C GLU A 21 -16.82 3.79 -9.02
N ASN A 22 -15.72 4.38 -8.52
CA ASN A 22 -15.44 5.81 -8.69
C ASN A 22 -13.96 6.07 -9.07
N MET A 23 -13.40 5.22 -9.93
CA MET A 23 -12.06 5.46 -10.45
C MET A 23 -12.07 6.66 -11.41
N PRO A 24 -11.16 7.65 -11.23
CA PRO A 24 -11.11 8.81 -12.11
C PRO A 24 -10.79 8.39 -13.55
N ILE A 25 -11.36 9.07 -14.54
CA ILE A 25 -11.10 8.80 -15.97
C ILE A 25 -9.67 9.21 -16.35
N ASN A 26 -9.09 10.16 -15.62
CA ASN A 26 -7.75 10.67 -15.90
C ASN A 26 -6.67 9.67 -15.49
N LEU A 27 -5.88 9.20 -16.45
CA LEU A 27 -4.79 8.24 -16.22
C LEU A 27 -3.76 8.69 -15.17
N ARG A 28 -3.51 10.00 -15.05
CA ARG A 28 -2.60 10.52 -14.01
C ARG A 28 -3.15 10.23 -12.63
N GLU A 29 -4.43 10.51 -12.41
CA GLU A 29 -5.10 10.30 -11.13
C GLU A 29 -5.27 8.80 -10.82
N VAL A 30 -5.56 7.98 -11.84
CA VAL A 30 -5.60 6.51 -11.70
C VAL A 30 -4.27 5.98 -11.21
N ARG A 31 -3.17 6.42 -11.81
CA ARG A 31 -1.82 6.01 -11.41
C ARG A 31 -1.49 6.45 -9.99
N GLU A 32 -1.80 7.69 -9.64
CA GLU A 32 -1.58 8.23 -8.29
C GLU A 32 -2.33 7.41 -7.24
N HIS A 33 -3.61 7.08 -7.48
CA HIS A 33 -4.39 6.23 -6.58
C HIS A 33 -3.87 4.80 -6.51
N ALA A 34 -3.48 4.21 -7.64
CA ALA A 34 -2.93 2.86 -7.68
C ALA A 34 -1.59 2.77 -6.93
N GLU A 35 -0.70 3.75 -7.11
CA GLU A 35 0.57 3.85 -6.40
C GLU A 35 0.36 4.01 -4.90
N ALA A 36 -0.52 4.91 -4.47
CA ALA A 36 -0.83 5.11 -3.05
C ALA A 36 -1.37 3.81 -2.40
N ARG A 37 -2.30 3.13 -3.05
CA ARG A 37 -2.84 1.84 -2.56
C ARG A 37 -1.76 0.76 -2.48
N ALA A 38 -0.88 0.67 -3.48
CA ALA A 38 0.22 -0.29 -3.47
C ALA A 38 1.18 -0.05 -2.30
N ILE A 39 1.50 1.22 -2.01
CA ILE A 39 2.36 1.61 -0.89
C ILE A 39 1.73 1.23 0.45
N ILE A 40 0.46 1.59 0.67
CA ILE A 40 -0.26 1.24 1.89
C ILE A 40 -0.26 -0.28 2.07
N ARG A 41 -0.62 -1.04 1.03
CA ARG A 41 -0.66 -2.50 1.08
C ARG A 41 0.70 -3.10 1.41
N ALA A 42 1.77 -2.62 0.79
CA ALA A 42 3.12 -3.10 1.06
C ALA A 42 3.54 -2.80 2.51
N MET A 43 3.29 -1.58 2.99
CA MET A 43 3.60 -1.18 4.37
C MET A 43 2.82 -2.02 5.40
N SER A 44 1.52 -2.25 5.18
CA SER A 44 0.72 -3.13 6.02
C SER A 44 1.25 -4.57 6.02
N TYR A 45 1.63 -5.09 4.86
CA TYR A 45 2.12 -6.46 4.72
C TYR A 45 3.44 -6.70 5.46
N VAL A 46 4.33 -5.71 5.50
CA VAL A 46 5.64 -5.82 6.17
C VAL A 46 5.68 -5.22 7.58
N GLY A 47 4.52 -4.82 8.13
CA GLY A 47 4.41 -4.23 9.46
C GLY A 47 5.16 -2.90 9.62
N GLY A 48 5.11 -2.04 8.60
CA GLY A 48 5.75 -0.72 8.61
C GLY A 48 7.26 -0.72 8.32
N ASN A 49 7.85 -1.87 7.96
CA ASN A 49 9.27 -1.92 7.59
C ASN A 49 9.52 -1.35 6.20
N VAL A 50 9.86 -0.06 6.14
CA VAL A 50 10.14 0.67 4.89
C VAL A 50 11.13 -0.04 3.96
N SER A 51 12.14 -0.71 4.51
CA SER A 51 13.13 -1.43 3.69
C SER A 51 12.49 -2.60 2.95
N LYS A 52 11.74 -3.44 3.67
CA LYS A 52 11.06 -4.59 3.08
C LYS A 52 9.94 -4.16 2.14
N ALA A 53 9.23 -3.08 2.46
CA ALA A 53 8.20 -2.51 1.57
C ALA A 53 8.82 -2.04 0.24
N ALA A 54 9.98 -1.37 0.29
CA ALA A 54 10.68 -0.91 -0.91
C ALA A 54 11.13 -2.09 -1.79
N ASP A 55 11.69 -3.13 -1.16
CA ASP A 55 12.10 -4.36 -1.84
C ASP A 55 10.89 -5.06 -2.50
N LEU A 56 9.75 -5.14 -1.81
CA LEU A 56 8.51 -5.73 -2.36
C LEU A 56 7.92 -4.92 -3.53
N LEU A 57 8.01 -3.59 -3.45
CA LEU A 57 7.54 -2.69 -4.50
C LEU A 57 8.53 -2.58 -5.67
N GLY A 58 9.73 -3.16 -5.55
CA GLY A 58 10.77 -3.11 -6.59
C GLY A 58 11.38 -1.72 -6.77
N VAL A 59 11.40 -0.92 -5.70
CA VAL A 59 11.93 0.46 -5.72
C VAL A 59 13.03 0.65 -4.69
N SER A 60 13.81 1.72 -4.83
CA SER A 60 14.80 2.08 -3.81
C SER A 60 14.14 2.67 -2.56
N ARG A 61 14.80 2.57 -1.40
CA ARG A 61 14.31 3.19 -0.15
C ARG A 61 14.08 4.71 -0.28
N PRO A 62 15.00 5.51 -0.85
CA PRO A 62 14.73 6.93 -1.10
C PRO A 62 13.47 7.15 -1.93
N THR A 63 13.27 6.37 -3.00
CA THR A 63 12.07 6.46 -3.84
C THR A 63 10.80 6.20 -3.04
N LEU A 64 10.80 5.19 -2.16
CA LEU A 64 9.64 4.91 -1.33
C LEU A 64 9.34 6.04 -0.35
N TYR A 65 10.36 6.66 0.25
CA TYR A 65 10.18 7.85 1.09
C TYR A 65 9.59 9.01 0.31
N ASP A 66 10.08 9.27 -0.90
CA ASP A 66 9.56 10.33 -1.77
C ASP A 66 8.08 10.09 -2.10
N LEU A 67 7.72 8.84 -2.43
CA LEU A 67 6.33 8.47 -2.73
C LEU A 67 5.42 8.59 -1.50
N VAL A 68 5.86 8.13 -0.33
CA VAL A 68 5.11 8.26 0.93
C VAL A 68 4.86 9.72 1.26
N ASN A 69 5.88 10.58 1.13
CA ASN A 69 5.74 12.03 1.35
C ASN A 69 4.83 12.67 0.29
N LYS A 70 4.98 12.30 -0.99
CA LYS A 70 4.16 12.80 -2.11
C LYS A 70 2.67 12.52 -1.90
N TYR A 71 2.34 11.35 -1.37
CA TYR A 71 0.96 10.94 -1.11
C TYR A 71 0.47 11.26 0.30
N GLY A 72 1.29 11.90 1.14
CA GLY A 72 0.92 12.27 2.51
C GLY A 72 0.68 11.09 3.46
N LEU A 73 1.28 9.93 3.19
CA LEU A 73 1.05 8.66 3.89
C LEU A 73 1.91 8.51 5.16
N LYS A 74 1.99 9.56 5.97
CA LYS A 74 2.87 9.61 7.15
C LYS A 74 2.24 9.03 8.41
#